data_AF-A0AAV5WIJ8-F1
#
_entry.id   AF-A0AAV5WIJ8-F1
#
_cell.length_a   1.000
_cell.length_b   1.000
_cell.length_c   1.000
_cell.angle_alpha   90.00
_cell.angle_beta   90.00
_cell.angle_gamma   90.00
#
_symmetry.space_group_name_H-M   'P 1'
#
loop_
_entity.id
_entity.type
_entity.pdbx_description
1 polymer ?
#
loop_
_entity_poly.entity_id
_entity_poly.type
_entity_poly.pdbx_seq_one_letter_code
_entity_poly.pdbx_strand_id
1 'polypeptide(L)' 'LNLPQCILCEKRPGIASSYVKHLKGHHHTTLKKNNMMLKCRCGHKIKSDNHHSMVDHKNKCDELAYSIESIDEDEQPI' A
#
# COMPACT_ATOMS: atom_id res chain seq x y z
N LEU A 1 0.61 -16.93 5.69
CA LEU A 1 0.71 -15.61 5.03
C LEU A 1 0.99 -14.56 6.10
N ASN A 2 2.18 -13.97 6.13
CA ASN A 2 2.45 -12.81 6.98
C ASN A 2 1.80 -11.58 6.33
N LEU A 3 0.60 -11.24 6.79
CA LEU A 3 -0.13 -10.06 6.31
C LEU A 3 0.44 -8.80 6.97
N PRO A 4 0.71 -7.73 6.21
CA PRO A 4 1.20 -6.51 6.80
C PRO A 4 0.15 -5.88 7.70
N GLN A 5 0.58 -5.51 8.90
CA GLN A 5 -0.25 -4.81 9.86
C GLN A 5 -0.37 -3.33 9.51
N CYS A 6 -1.54 -2.74 9.76
CA CYS A 6 -1.75 -1.31 9.62
C CYS A 6 -0.76 -0.53 10.49
N ILE A 7 -0.19 0.54 9.94
CA ILE A 7 0.72 1.41 10.68
C ILE A 7 0.04 2.19 11.82
N LEU A 8 -1.29 2.28 11.82
CA LEU A 8 -2.07 3.04 12.81
C LEU A 8 -2.93 2.17 13.73
N CYS A 9 -3.06 0.86 13.46
CA CYS A 9 -3.86 -0.05 14.30
C CYS A 9 -3.48 -1.52 14.09
N GLU A 10 -4.16 -2.42 14.81
CA GLU A 10 -3.89 -3.86 14.77
C GLU A 10 -4.51 -4.58 13.57
N LYS A 11 -5.24 -3.88 12.69
CA LYS A 11 -5.85 -4.49 11.50
C LYS A 11 -4.77 -5.01 10.56
N ARG A 12 -4.96 -6.22 10.04
CA ARG A 12 -4.06 -6.86 9.04
C ARG A 12 -4.82 -7.13 7.74
N PRO A 13 -4.89 -6.15 6.83
CA PRO A 13 -5.57 -6.32 5.55
C PRO A 13 -4.90 -7.41 4.70
N GLY A 14 -5.72 -8.23 4.03
CA GLY A 14 -5.24 -9.37 3.25
C GLY A 14 -4.67 -9.02 1.87
N ILE A 15 -5.03 -7.86 1.33
CA ILE A 15 -4.63 -7.38 0.01
C ILE A 15 -4.37 -5.87 0.03
N ALA A 16 -3.49 -5.39 -0.84
CA ALA A 16 -3.07 -3.99 -0.90
C ALA A 16 -4.25 -3.00 -1.03
N SER A 17 -5.26 -3.33 -1.87
CA SER A 17 -6.42 -2.46 -2.06
C SER A 17 -7.28 -2.33 -0.81
N SER A 18 -7.45 -3.41 -0.04
CA SER A 18 -8.12 -3.38 1.26
C SER A 18 -7.32 -2.59 2.29
N TYR A 19 -6.00 -2.61 2.22
CA TYR A 19 -5.14 -1.81 3.09
C TYR A 19 -5.34 -0.31 2.88
N VAL A 20 -5.32 0.14 1.62
CA VAL A 20 -5.58 1.55 1.28
C VAL A 20 -6.99 1.96 1.66
N LYS A 21 -8.00 1.14 1.34
CA LYS A 21 -9.39 1.42 1.74
C LYS A 21 -9.54 1.53 3.25
N HIS A 22 -8.85 0.68 4.01
CA HIS A 22 -8.83 0.75 5.46
C HIS A 22 -8.22 2.06 5.97
N LEU A 23 -7.05 2.47 5.48
CA LEU A 23 -6.44 3.74 5.86
C LEU A 23 -7.36 4.93 5.56
N LYS A 24 -7.97 4.94 4.37
CA LYS A 24 -8.85 6.04 3.95
C LYS A 24 -10.16 6.09 4.73
N GLY A 25 -10.80 4.94 4.94
CA GLY A 25 -12.10 4.86 5.60
C GLY A 25 -12.03 4.93 7.12
N HIS A 26 -11.03 4.31 7.74
CA HIS A 26 -10.95 4.20 9.20
C HIS A 26 -10.04 5.26 9.84
N HIS A 27 -8.99 5.68 9.12
CA HIS A 27 -8.00 6.63 9.65
C HIS A 27 -7.99 7.96 8.89
N HIS A 28 -8.87 8.12 7.89
CA HIS A 28 -8.96 9.32 7.05
C HIS A 28 -7.60 9.77 6.49
N THR A 29 -6.73 8.81 6.22
CA THR A 29 -5.35 9.03 5.78
C THR A 29 -5.00 8.17 4.57
N THR A 30 -3.82 8.40 3.97
CA THR A 30 -3.33 7.65 2.82
C THR A 30 -1.88 7.23 3.04
N LEU A 31 -1.41 6.26 2.25
CA LEU A 31 -0.01 5.83 2.26
C LEU A 31 0.95 7.02 2.11
N LYS A 32 0.71 7.85 1.09
CA LYS A 32 1.50 9.07 0.82
C LYS A 32 1.52 10.04 2.00
N LYS A 33 0.40 10.24 2.71
CA LYS A 33 0.35 11.12 3.89
C LYS A 33 1.17 10.62 5.08
N ASN A 34 1.48 9.32 5.11
CA ASN A 34 2.30 8.71 6.15
C ASN A 34 3.72 8.40 5.66
N ASN A 35 4.15 8.95 4.50
CA ASN A 35 5.43 8.62 3.86
C ASN A 35 5.65 7.11 3.71
N MET A 36 4.57 6.39 3.35
CA MET A 36 4.58 4.95 3.12
C MET A 36 4.15 4.62 1.69
N MET A 37 4.54 3.44 1.22
CA MET A 37 4.06 2.81 -0.01
C MET A 37 3.84 1.32 0.21
N LEU A 38 3.01 0.71 -0.63
CA LEU A 38 2.87 -0.75 -0.67
C LEU A 38 3.72 -1.30 -1.81
N LYS A 39 4.51 -2.32 -1.52
CA LYS A 39 5.28 -3.05 -2.53
C LYS A 39 4.70 -4.44 -2.69
N CYS A 40 4.22 -4.73 -3.88
CA CYS A 40 3.86 -6.08 -4.27
C CYS A 40 5.12 -6.94 -4.38
N ARG A 41 5.01 -8.25 -4.12
CA ARG A 41 6.14 -9.18 -4.24
C ARG A 41 6.74 -9.26 -5.65
N CYS A 42 5.98 -8.95 -6.69
CA CYS A 42 6.49 -8.80 -8.05
C CYS A 42 7.39 -7.55 -8.26
N GLY A 43 7.52 -6.69 -7.24
CA GLY A 43 8.30 -5.45 -7.30
C GLY A 43 7.49 -4.19 -7.62
N HIS A 44 6.21 -4.32 -7.98
CA HIS A 44 5.35 -3.16 -8.27
C HIS A 44 5.10 -2.33 -7.00
N LYS A 45 5.33 -1.01 -7.08
CA LYS A 45 5.17 -0.07 -5.96
C LYS A 45 3.90 0.76 -6.13
N ILE A 46 3.03 0.71 -5.14
CA ILE A 46 1.77 1.43 -5.07
C ILE A 46 1.95 2.58 -4.09
N LYS A 47 2.13 3.78 -4.63
CA LYS A 47 2.32 5.03 -3.86
C LYS A 47 1.01 5.81 -3.66
N SER A 48 -0.02 5.51 -4.44
CA SER A 48 -1.27 6.29 -4.48
C SER A 48 -2.46 5.51 -3.92
N ASP A 49 -3.49 6.24 -3.53
CA ASP A 49 -4.78 5.70 -3.13
C ASP A 49 -5.69 5.39 -4.33
N ASN A 50 -5.15 5.42 -5.56
CA ASN A 50 -5.96 5.28 -6.75
C ASN A 50 -6.40 3.82 -6.96
N HIS A 51 -7.72 3.60 -6.83
CA HIS A 51 -8.33 2.28 -6.94
C HIS A 51 -8.00 1.59 -8.27
N HIS A 52 -7.94 2.35 -9.36
CA HIS A 52 -7.70 1.82 -10.70
C HIS A 52 -6.32 1.17 -10.85
N SER A 53 -5.27 1.82 -10.36
CA SER A 53 -3.89 1.28 -10.46
C SER A 53 -3.73 0.00 -9.66
N MET A 54 -4.42 -0.11 -8.51
CA MET A 54 -4.38 -1.32 -7.68
C MET A 54 -5.17 -2.48 -8.28
N VAL A 55 -6.33 -2.19 -8.89
CA VAL A 55 -7.15 -3.22 -9.55
C VAL A 55 -6.49 -3.69 -10.84
N ASP A 56 -5.95 -2.78 -11.65
CA ASP A 56 -5.20 -3.13 -12.86
C ASP A 56 -3.99 -4.01 -12.53
N HIS A 57 -3.26 -3.66 -11.46
CA HIS A 57 -2.16 -4.49 -10.98
C HIS A 57 -2.65 -5.86 -10.49
N LYS A 58 -3.71 -5.92 -9.67
CA LYS A 58 -4.27 -7.18 -9.17
C LYS A 58 -4.73 -8.11 -10.30
N ASN A 59 -5.29 -7.56 -11.37
CA ASN A 59 -5.74 -8.35 -12.51
C ASN A 59 -4.59 -8.92 -13.36
N LYS A 60 -3.39 -8.36 -13.22
CA LYS A 60 -2.19 -8.74 -13.98
C LYS A 60 -1.13 -9.45 -13.13
N CYS A 61 -1.38 -9.63 -11.84
CA CYS A 61 -0.42 -10.12 -10.87
C CYS A 61 -1.07 -11.15 -9.95
N ASP A 62 -0.65 -12.40 -10.07
CA ASP A 62 -1.08 -13.51 -9.21
C ASP A 62 -0.50 -13.43 -7.78
N GLU A 63 0.46 -12.53 -7.55
CA GLU A 63 1.02 -12.32 -6.21
C GLU A 63 0.04 -11.55 -5.33
N LEU A 64 -0.53 -12.27 -4.35
CA LEU A 64 -1.37 -11.68 -3.29
C LEU A 64 -0.54 -11.06 -2.16
N ALA A 65 0.76 -11.39 -2.09
CA ALA A 65 1.66 -10.93 -1.05
C ALA A 65 2.16 -9.51 -1.35
N TYR A 66 2.12 -8.66 -0.33
CA TYR A 66 2.64 -7.31 -0.37
C TYR A 66 3.25 -6.92 0.97
N SER A 67 4.13 -5.93 0.94
CA SER A 67 4.82 -5.36 2.10
C SER A 67 4.63 -3.85 2.13
N ILE A 68 4.83 -3.25 3.29
CA ILE A 68 4.83 -1.78 3.45
C ILE A 68 6.28 -1.32 3.48
N GLU A 69 6.62 -0.31 2.70
CA GLU A 69 7.92 0.33 2.70
C GLU A 69 7.74 1.82 3.01
N SER A 70 8.67 2.40 3.78
CA SER A 70 8.81 3.84 3.92
C SER A 70 9.30 4.44 2.60
N ILE A 71 8.81 5.63 2.30
CA ILE A 71 9.34 6.47 1.24
C ILE A 71 10.38 7.36 1.91
N ASP A 72 11.66 7.02 1.78
CA ASP A 72 12.74 7.93 2.17
C ASP A 72 12.64 9.20 1.31
N GLU A 73 12.58 10.38 1.95
CA GLU A 73 12.40 11.69 1.30
C GLU A 73 13.66 12.19 0.54
N ASP A 74 14.51 11.29 0.02
CA ASP A 74 15.81 11.66 -0.58
C ASP A 74 15.77 11.86 -2.12
N GLU A 75 14.59 11.80 -2.75
CA GLU A 75 14.40 12.29 -4.13
C GLU A 75 13.64 13.62 -4.12
N GLN A 76 14.21 14.63 -3.46
CA GLN A 76 13.94 16.02 -3.84
C GLN A 76 14.77 16.30 -5.10
N PRO A 77 14.17 16.61 -6.27
CA PRO A 77 14.92 17.14 -7.38
C PRO A 77 15.47 18.51 -6.97
N ILE A 78 16.80 18.60 -6.90
CA ILE A 78 17.58 19.85 -6.88
C ILE A 78 17.29 20.70 -8.12
#